data_AF-A0A914FTF4-F1
#
_entry.id   AF-A0A914FTF4-F1
#
_cell.length_a   1.000
_cell.length_b   1.000
_cell.length_c   1.000
_cell.angle_alpha   90.00
_cell.angle_beta   90.00
_cell.angle_gamma   90.00
#
_symmetry.space_group_name_H-M   'P 1'
#
loop_
_entity.id
_entity.type
_entity.pdbx_description
1 polymer ?
#
loop_
_entity_poly.entity_id
_entity_poly.type
_entity_poly.pdbx_seq_one_letter_code
_entity_poly.pdbx_strand_id
1 'polypeptide(L)'
;MLKHFLESTVPSATVSESAASSENKHAAKHTCSKCILANNNNKKESDEWIQCNACSQWYHLTCVKVEEFQVKLIKEFHCLICVETSGPSLMKQILSPHRYNFWDPSEKDLPTQIGTKPWIDKFANEIANNVELFPIKSFNNGMEFMNSFNFDQEFREPVKILDIKGLGMKLPAVGFDIDRILQLVSGDEIIPVIDVFMQETNRMTLGAFAENWKQQNRERLYNMLSFEFSHTP
;
A
#
# COMPACT_ATOMS: atom_id res chain seq x y z
N MET A 1 25.69 5.58 -15.70
CA MET A 1 25.06 4.36 -15.13
C MET A 1 23.56 4.58 -14.80
N LEU A 2 23.12 5.79 -14.43
CA LEU A 2 21.70 6.15 -14.29
C LEU A 2 20.89 6.19 -15.62
N LYS A 3 21.53 6.50 -16.76
CA LYS A 3 20.86 6.47 -18.07
C LYS A 3 20.30 5.09 -18.45
N HIS A 4 20.99 4.01 -18.07
CA HIS A 4 20.50 2.65 -18.34
C HIS A 4 19.31 2.22 -17.46
N PHE A 5 19.06 2.88 -16.33
CA PHE A 5 17.87 2.62 -15.51
C PHE A 5 16.62 3.35 -16.03
N LEU A 6 16.79 4.45 -16.76
CA LEU A 6 15.69 5.21 -17.37
C LEU A 6 15.27 4.64 -18.73
N GLU A 7 16.12 3.83 -19.36
CA GLU A 7 15.88 3.22 -20.68
C GLU A 7 15.24 1.83 -20.61
N SER A 8 15.07 1.23 -19.42
CA SER A 8 14.22 0.06 -19.27
C SER A 8 12.76 0.52 -19.31
N THR A 9 12.21 0.53 -20.52
CA THR A 9 10.78 0.72 -20.78
C THR A 9 9.98 -0.07 -19.75
N VAL A 10 9.22 0.64 -18.92
CA VAL A 10 8.09 0.04 -18.19
C VAL A 10 7.32 -0.74 -19.24
N PRO A 11 7.18 -2.08 -19.13
CA PRO A 11 6.29 -2.79 -20.01
C PRO A 11 4.93 -2.14 -19.80
N SER A 12 4.38 -1.55 -20.87
CA SER A 12 2.97 -1.25 -20.93
C SER A 12 2.27 -2.52 -20.47
N ALA A 13 1.52 -2.44 -19.38
CA ALA A 13 0.80 -3.57 -18.83
C ALA A 13 -0.27 -3.97 -19.86
N THR A 14 0.14 -4.75 -20.85
CA THR A 14 -0.78 -5.58 -21.61
C THR A 14 -1.31 -6.56 -20.59
N VAL A 15 -2.55 -6.31 -20.19
CA VAL A 15 -3.37 -7.19 -19.38
C VAL A 15 -3.38 -8.55 -20.07
N SER A 16 -2.47 -9.43 -19.68
CA SER A 16 -2.58 -10.84 -19.95
C SER A 16 -3.57 -11.38 -18.93
N GLU A 17 -4.84 -11.44 -19.34
CA GLU A 17 -5.84 -12.25 -18.68
C GLU A 17 -5.35 -13.70 -18.66
N SER A 18 -4.77 -14.13 -17.54
CA SER A 18 -4.59 -15.55 -17.27
C SER A 18 -4.71 -15.83 -15.78
N ALA A 19 -5.88 -16.40 -15.45
CA ALA A 19 -6.14 -17.35 -14.37
C ALA A 19 -5.99 -16.87 -12.91
N ALA A 20 -6.73 -15.82 -12.53
CA ALA A 20 -7.24 -15.67 -11.16
C ALA A 20 -8.57 -14.90 -11.06
N SER A 21 -9.33 -14.75 -12.15
CA SER A 21 -10.54 -13.90 -12.21
C SER A 21 -11.87 -14.68 -12.13
N SER A 22 -11.88 -15.95 -11.71
CA SER A 22 -13.09 -16.79 -11.80
C SER A 22 -13.75 -17.20 -10.48
N GLU A 23 -13.55 -16.50 -9.36
CA GLU A 23 -14.27 -16.85 -8.11
C GLU A 23 -15.09 -15.74 -7.44
N ASN A 24 -15.16 -14.52 -8.00
CA ASN A 24 -16.04 -13.47 -7.46
C ASN A 24 -17.52 -13.57 -7.90
N LYS A 25 -18.02 -14.80 -8.15
CA LYS A 25 -19.44 -15.09 -8.45
C LYS A 25 -20.11 -16.04 -7.43
N HIS A 26 -19.48 -16.29 -6.27
CA HIS A 26 -19.98 -17.24 -5.27
C HIS A 26 -20.70 -16.62 -4.06
N ALA A 27 -20.94 -15.31 -4.03
CA ALA A 27 -21.59 -14.63 -2.89
C ALA A 27 -23.06 -15.04 -2.65
N ALA A 28 -23.73 -15.68 -3.61
CA ALA A 28 -25.19 -15.91 -3.54
C ALA A 28 -25.63 -17.11 -2.66
N LYS A 29 -24.72 -17.86 -2.01
CA LYS A 29 -25.09 -19.06 -1.24
C LYS A 29 -24.48 -19.21 0.16
N HIS A 30 -23.58 -18.33 0.57
CA HIS A 30 -22.91 -18.45 1.86
C HIS A 30 -23.46 -17.41 2.85
N THR A 31 -23.78 -17.86 4.06
CA THR A 31 -24.22 -17.00 5.17
C THR A 31 -23.08 -16.84 6.17
N CYS A 32 -22.82 -15.62 6.64
CA CYS A 32 -21.76 -15.39 7.61
C CYS A 32 -22.09 -16.05 8.94
N SER A 33 -21.23 -16.98 9.36
CA SER A 33 -21.44 -17.73 10.62
C SER A 33 -21.47 -16.84 11.85
N LYS A 34 -20.73 -15.72 11.86
CA LYS A 34 -20.79 -14.75 12.95
C LYS A 34 -22.09 -13.92 12.94
N CYS A 35 -22.59 -13.54 11.76
CA CYS A 35 -23.86 -12.80 11.64
C CYS A 35 -25.06 -13.66 12.07
N ILE A 36 -25.05 -14.95 11.70
CA ILE A 36 -26.06 -15.93 12.13
C ILE A 36 -26.10 -16.02 13.65
N LEU A 37 -24.95 -16.21 14.30
CA LEU A 37 -24.86 -16.29 15.76
C LEU A 37 -25.33 -15.00 16.45
N ALA A 38 -25.13 -13.85 15.81
CA ALA A 38 -25.49 -12.55 16.33
C ALA A 38 -26.94 -12.10 16.00
N ASN A 39 -27.73 -12.93 15.30
CA ASN A 39 -29.07 -12.59 14.81
C ASN A 39 -29.12 -11.25 14.04
N ASN A 40 -28.02 -10.91 13.35
CA ASN A 40 -27.85 -9.63 12.66
C ASN A 40 -27.62 -9.87 11.17
N ASN A 41 -28.72 -10.01 10.43
CA ASN A 41 -28.72 -10.21 8.97
C ASN A 41 -28.70 -8.90 8.17
N ASN A 42 -28.53 -7.75 8.83
CA ASN A 42 -28.86 -6.42 8.28
C ASN A 42 -27.72 -5.39 8.31
N LYS A 43 -26.45 -5.79 8.47
CA LYS A 43 -25.36 -4.85 8.21
C LYS A 43 -25.16 -4.73 6.70
N LYS A 44 -24.87 -3.51 6.21
CA LYS A 44 -24.30 -3.31 4.87
C LYS A 44 -22.99 -4.09 4.83
N GLU A 45 -23.08 -5.32 4.35
CA GLU A 45 -22.04 -6.32 4.42
C GLU A 45 -20.95 -5.95 3.41
N SER A 46 -19.70 -6.00 3.84
CA SER A 46 -18.58 -5.98 2.90
C SER A 46 -18.77 -7.15 1.93
N ASP A 47 -18.65 -6.92 0.62
CA ASP A 47 -18.73 -7.98 -0.42
C ASP A 47 -17.59 -9.01 -0.31
N GLU A 48 -16.70 -8.87 0.67
CA GLU A 48 -15.49 -9.66 0.85
C GLU A 48 -15.63 -10.66 1.99
N TRP A 49 -15.18 -11.88 1.72
CA TRP A 49 -15.37 -13.05 2.55
C TRP A 49 -14.08 -13.85 2.72
N ILE A 50 -13.99 -14.57 3.84
CA ILE A 50 -12.91 -15.52 4.12
C ILE A 50 -13.48 -16.79 4.74
N GLN A 51 -12.94 -17.95 4.36
CA GLN A 51 -13.33 -19.25 4.89
C GLN A 51 -12.33 -19.72 5.94
N CYS A 52 -12.83 -20.21 7.08
CA CYS A 52 -12.00 -20.86 8.08
C CYS A 52 -11.52 -22.23 7.59
N ASN A 53 -10.22 -22.48 7.58
CA ASN A 53 -9.60 -23.74 7.17
C ASN A 53 -9.94 -24.91 8.11
N ALA A 54 -10.29 -24.64 9.36
CA ALA A 54 -10.59 -25.67 10.36
C ALA A 54 -12.05 -26.15 10.35
N CYS A 55 -13.01 -25.23 10.23
CA CYS A 55 -14.45 -25.55 10.30
C CYS A 55 -15.22 -25.33 9.00
N SER A 56 -14.53 -24.88 7.93
CA SER A 56 -15.08 -24.58 6.61
C SER A 56 -16.21 -23.54 6.58
N GLN A 57 -16.41 -22.82 7.69
CA GLN A 57 -17.41 -21.76 7.79
C GLN A 57 -16.90 -20.46 7.17
N TRP A 58 -17.83 -19.70 6.58
CA TRP A 58 -17.57 -18.43 5.90
C TRP A 58 -17.89 -17.23 6.79
N TYR A 59 -17.06 -16.19 6.67
CA TYR A 59 -17.16 -14.97 7.44
C TYR A 59 -16.92 -13.75 6.54
N HIS A 60 -17.63 -12.64 6.80
CA HIS A 60 -17.22 -11.34 6.26
C HIS A 60 -15.87 -10.96 6.85
N LEU A 61 -15.00 -10.37 6.04
CA LEU A 61 -13.70 -9.84 6.50
C LEU A 61 -13.87 -8.91 7.72
N THR A 62 -14.79 -7.96 7.63
CA THR A 62 -15.16 -7.03 8.71
C THR A 62 -15.64 -7.73 9.98
N CYS A 63 -16.36 -8.85 9.86
CA CYS A 63 -16.87 -9.61 11.00
C CYS A 63 -15.74 -10.29 11.80
N VAL A 64 -14.65 -10.66 11.14
CA VAL A 64 -13.49 -11.30 11.77
C VAL A 64 -12.29 -10.37 11.94
N LYS A 65 -12.47 -9.06 11.66
CA LYS A 65 -11.41 -8.03 11.72
C LYS A 65 -10.18 -8.39 10.88
N VAL A 66 -10.42 -8.97 9.71
CA VAL A 66 -9.41 -9.18 8.69
C VAL A 66 -9.58 -8.07 7.66
N GLU A 67 -8.50 -7.43 7.26
CA GLU A 67 -8.51 -6.46 6.16
C GLU A 67 -8.17 -7.13 4.84
N GLU A 68 -8.62 -6.54 3.73
CA GLU A 68 -8.43 -7.08 2.37
C GLU A 68 -6.94 -7.39 2.08
N PHE A 69 -6.04 -6.46 2.45
CA PHE A 69 -4.60 -6.65 2.25
C PHE A 69 -4.04 -7.87 3.02
N GLN A 70 -4.64 -8.23 4.17
CA GLN A 70 -4.20 -9.36 4.99
C GLN A 70 -4.60 -10.70 4.38
N VAL A 71 -5.75 -10.76 3.68
CA VAL A 71 -6.22 -12.00 3.02
C VAL A 71 -5.14 -12.55 2.09
N LYS A 72 -4.45 -11.69 1.35
CA LYS A 72 -3.37 -12.07 0.43
C LYS A 72 -2.15 -12.63 1.15
N LEU A 73 -1.94 -12.29 2.42
CA LEU A 73 -0.82 -12.71 3.24
C LEU A 73 -1.14 -13.95 4.09
N ILE A 74 -2.41 -14.24 4.32
CA ILE A 74 -2.85 -15.42 5.06
C ILE A 74 -2.69 -16.66 4.16
N LYS A 75 -2.03 -17.69 4.69
CA LYS A 75 -1.95 -19.02 4.09
C LYS A 75 -3.16 -19.86 4.51
N GLU A 76 -3.45 -19.90 5.81
CA GLU A 76 -4.59 -20.61 6.38
C GLU A 76 -5.27 -19.70 7.42
N PHE A 77 -6.56 -19.45 7.26
CA PHE A 77 -7.35 -18.65 8.19
C PHE A 77 -8.02 -19.55 9.22
N HIS A 78 -7.86 -19.20 10.50
CA HIS A 78 -8.59 -19.81 11.61
C HIS A 78 -9.46 -18.76 12.29
N CYS A 79 -10.78 -19.00 12.32
CA CYS A 79 -11.72 -18.14 13.02
C CYS A 79 -11.51 -18.20 14.53
N LEU A 80 -11.96 -17.18 15.27
CA LEU A 80 -11.78 -17.06 16.73
C LEU A 80 -12.19 -18.30 17.53
N ILE A 81 -13.21 -19.04 17.08
CA ILE A 81 -13.67 -20.27 17.73
C ILE A 81 -12.67 -21.42 17.54
N CYS A 82 -12.05 -21.50 16.36
CA CYS A 82 -11.11 -22.58 16.02
C CYS A 82 -9.68 -22.30 16.48
N VAL A 83 -9.35 -21.06 16.88
CA VAL A 83 -7.98 -20.72 17.31
C VAL A 83 -7.52 -21.57 18.50
N GLU A 84 -8.42 -21.88 19.44
CA GLU A 84 -8.08 -22.70 20.62
C GLU A 84 -7.75 -24.15 20.25
N THR A 85 -8.40 -24.72 19.23
CA THR A 85 -8.23 -26.14 18.85
C THR A 85 -7.24 -26.35 17.73
N SER A 86 -7.13 -25.40 16.81
CA SER A 86 -6.37 -25.51 15.55
C SER A 86 -5.18 -24.54 15.50
N GLY A 87 -5.01 -23.70 16.52
CA GLY A 87 -3.99 -22.66 16.56
C GLY A 87 -4.37 -21.39 15.80
N PRO A 88 -3.54 -20.34 15.85
CA PRO A 88 -3.78 -19.09 15.14
C PRO A 88 -3.78 -19.27 13.62
N SER A 89 -4.25 -18.26 12.89
CA SER A 89 -4.12 -18.23 11.43
C SER A 89 -2.65 -18.30 11.01
N LEU A 90 -2.35 -19.07 9.97
CA LEU A 90 -1.00 -19.22 9.44
C LEU A 90 -0.76 -18.19 8.34
N MET A 91 0.32 -17.43 8.46
CA MET A 91 0.75 -16.48 7.44
C MET A 91 1.65 -17.17 6.41
N LYS A 92 1.64 -16.66 5.17
CA LYS A 92 2.56 -17.07 4.13
C LYS A 92 4.00 -16.75 4.55
N GLN A 93 4.87 -17.73 4.43
CA GLN A 93 6.29 -17.56 4.77
C GLN A 93 7.03 -16.82 3.66
N ILE A 94 8.00 -16.01 4.05
CA ILE A 94 8.92 -15.34 3.12
C ILE A 94 10.00 -16.35 2.71
N LEU A 95 9.83 -16.94 1.52
CA LEU A 95 10.80 -17.86 0.90
C LEU A 95 11.75 -17.12 -0.04
N SER A 96 11.20 -16.21 -0.84
CA SER A 96 11.87 -15.52 -1.96
C SER A 96 11.63 -14.00 -1.87
N PRO A 97 12.31 -13.27 -0.96
CA PRO A 97 12.06 -11.84 -0.72
C PRO A 97 12.36 -10.94 -1.92
N HIS A 98 13.09 -11.45 -2.92
CA HIS A 98 13.42 -10.82 -4.20
C HIS A 98 12.31 -10.94 -5.25
N ARG A 99 11.16 -11.50 -4.89
CA ARG A 99 10.01 -11.78 -5.75
C ARG A 99 8.73 -11.18 -5.15
N TYR A 100 7.77 -10.79 -5.99
CA TYR A 100 6.47 -10.31 -5.54
C TYR A 100 5.68 -11.43 -4.85
N ASN A 101 5.64 -12.63 -5.45
CA ASN A 101 5.08 -13.84 -4.86
C ASN A 101 6.12 -14.49 -3.94
N PHE A 102 6.51 -13.79 -2.88
CA PHE A 102 7.59 -14.18 -1.97
C PHE A 102 7.40 -15.56 -1.32
N TRP A 103 6.19 -16.11 -1.35
CA TRP A 103 5.80 -17.39 -0.76
C TRP A 103 5.83 -18.56 -1.75
N ASP A 104 6.01 -18.30 -3.06
CA ASP A 104 6.00 -19.34 -4.09
C ASP A 104 7.39 -19.99 -4.20
N PRO A 105 7.54 -21.30 -3.89
CA PRO A 105 8.81 -22.01 -4.01
C PRO A 105 9.34 -22.06 -5.45
N SER A 106 8.45 -22.03 -6.46
CA SER A 106 8.84 -22.10 -7.88
C SER A 106 9.56 -20.83 -8.36
N GLU A 107 9.41 -19.72 -7.65
CA GLU A 107 10.04 -18.45 -8.00
C GLU A 107 11.42 -18.25 -7.38
N LYS A 108 11.92 -19.21 -6.59
CA LYS A 108 13.16 -19.08 -5.81
C LYS A 108 14.37 -18.72 -6.67
N ASP A 109 14.53 -19.41 -7.79
CA ASP A 109 15.71 -19.27 -8.66
C ASP A 109 15.53 -18.19 -9.75
N LEU A 110 14.41 -17.45 -9.73
CA LEU A 110 14.15 -16.37 -10.67
C LEU A 110 14.90 -15.07 -10.29
N PRO A 111 15.20 -14.19 -11.27
CA PRO A 111 15.89 -12.93 -11.01
C PRO A 111 15.13 -12.00 -10.05
N THR A 112 15.84 -11.11 -9.37
CA THR A 112 15.23 -10.08 -8.51
C THR A 112 14.30 -9.15 -9.29
N GLN A 113 13.11 -8.87 -8.74
CA GLN A 113 12.17 -7.90 -9.31
C GLN A 113 12.34 -6.50 -8.70
N ILE A 114 12.08 -5.47 -9.51
CA ILE A 114 12.14 -4.06 -9.11
C ILE A 114 11.13 -3.80 -7.99
N GLY A 115 11.49 -3.00 -6.98
CA GLY A 115 10.61 -2.67 -5.86
C GLY A 115 10.49 -3.74 -4.77
N THR A 116 11.08 -4.93 -4.97
CA THR A 116 11.20 -5.92 -3.88
C THR A 116 12.21 -5.47 -2.84
N LYS A 117 12.15 -6.02 -1.63
CA LYS A 117 13.02 -5.60 -0.51
C LYS A 117 14.52 -5.65 -0.88
N PRO A 118 15.07 -6.77 -1.40
CA PRO A 118 16.48 -6.80 -1.79
C PRO A 118 16.83 -5.80 -2.90
N TRP A 119 15.91 -5.55 -3.83
CA TRP A 119 16.12 -4.54 -4.87
C TRP A 119 16.17 -3.13 -4.30
N ILE A 120 15.22 -2.77 -3.42
CA ILE A 120 15.17 -1.46 -2.78
C ILE A 120 16.42 -1.25 -1.92
N ASP A 121 16.81 -2.23 -1.11
CA ASP A 121 17.99 -2.12 -0.26
C ASP A 121 19.26 -1.89 -1.13
N LYS A 122 19.40 -2.62 -2.25
CA LYS A 122 20.50 -2.41 -3.20
C LYS A 122 20.41 -1.03 -3.86
N PHE A 123 19.25 -0.65 -4.38
CA PHE A 123 19.03 0.60 -5.08
C PHE A 123 19.29 1.81 -4.15
N ALA A 124 18.79 1.78 -2.92
CA ALA A 124 19.02 2.83 -1.93
C ALA A 124 20.51 2.99 -1.61
N ASN A 125 21.25 1.89 -1.48
CA ASN A 125 22.70 1.92 -1.29
C ASN A 125 23.44 2.45 -2.53
N GLU A 126 23.03 2.07 -3.74
CA GLU A 126 23.63 2.58 -4.98
C GLU A 126 23.41 4.09 -5.13
N ILE A 127 22.18 4.56 -4.87
CA ILE A 127 21.88 5.99 -4.86
C ILE A 127 22.73 6.68 -3.80
N ALA A 128 22.70 6.25 -2.54
CA ALA A 128 23.46 6.89 -1.46
C ALA A 128 24.96 7.06 -1.76
N ASN A 129 25.56 6.16 -2.56
CA ASN A 129 26.98 6.18 -2.89
C ASN A 129 27.31 6.82 -4.25
N ASN A 130 26.36 6.94 -5.18
CA ASN A 130 26.62 7.36 -6.57
C ASN A 130 25.71 8.49 -7.05
N VAL A 131 25.32 9.43 -6.18
CA VAL A 131 24.45 10.54 -6.61
C VAL A 131 25.23 11.58 -7.40
N GLU A 132 25.28 11.40 -8.72
CA GLU A 132 25.36 12.53 -9.64
C GLU A 132 23.94 13.08 -9.77
N LEU A 133 23.60 14.07 -8.93
CA LEU A 133 22.29 14.72 -9.00
C LEU A 133 22.16 15.35 -10.38
N PHE A 134 21.07 15.02 -11.08
CA PHE A 134 20.70 15.81 -12.25
C PHE A 134 20.58 17.27 -11.81
N PRO A 135 21.23 18.23 -12.50
CA PRO A 135 21.20 19.62 -12.07
C PRO A 135 19.75 20.13 -12.17
N ILE A 136 19.08 20.28 -11.03
CA ILE A 136 17.75 20.87 -10.93
C ILE A 136 17.92 22.33 -10.54
N LYS A 137 17.35 23.23 -11.34
CA LYS A 137 17.32 24.65 -11.03
C LYS A 137 16.67 24.86 -9.65
N SER A 138 17.43 25.44 -8.74
CA SER A 138 17.05 25.57 -7.34
C SER A 138 16.98 27.04 -6.94
N PHE A 139 15.97 27.40 -6.14
CA PHE A 139 15.77 28.75 -5.59
C PHE A 139 15.62 28.67 -4.08
N ASN A 140 16.06 29.72 -3.37
CA ASN A 140 15.95 29.73 -1.92
C ASN A 140 14.49 29.81 -1.47
N ASN A 141 13.65 30.56 -2.19
CA ASN A 141 12.24 30.74 -1.84
C ASN A 141 11.38 31.10 -3.07
N GLY A 142 10.06 31.18 -2.87
CA GLY A 142 9.10 31.48 -3.94
C GLY A 142 9.20 32.89 -4.51
N MET A 143 9.65 33.88 -3.73
CA MET A 143 9.86 35.24 -4.27
C MET A 143 11.01 35.27 -5.27
N GLU A 144 12.12 34.60 -4.95
CA GLU A 144 13.27 34.47 -5.85
C GLU A 144 12.88 33.75 -7.14
N PHE A 145 12.14 32.65 -7.02
CA PHE A 145 11.58 31.95 -8.16
C PHE A 145 10.73 32.89 -9.02
N MET A 146 9.76 33.58 -8.42
CA MET A 146 8.84 34.49 -9.13
C MET A 146 9.57 35.62 -9.84
N ASN A 147 10.58 36.23 -9.20
CA ASN A 147 11.39 37.28 -9.82
C ASN A 147 12.21 36.78 -11.01
N SER A 148 12.59 35.51 -11.02
CA SER A 148 13.34 34.88 -12.11
C SER A 148 12.45 34.25 -13.18
N PHE A 149 11.14 34.16 -12.92
CA PHE A 149 10.21 33.45 -13.78
C PHE A 149 9.86 34.31 -14.99
N ASN A 150 10.12 33.79 -16.18
CA ASN A 150 9.77 34.46 -17.42
C ASN A 150 8.43 33.93 -17.92
N PHE A 151 7.36 34.73 -17.74
CA PHE A 151 6.00 34.37 -18.16
C PHE A 151 5.83 34.25 -19.68
N ASP A 152 6.73 34.84 -20.47
CA ASP A 152 6.72 34.72 -21.92
C ASP A 152 7.41 33.44 -22.42
N GLN A 153 8.02 32.66 -21.51
CA GLN A 153 8.68 31.39 -21.83
C GLN A 153 7.89 30.18 -21.33
N GLU A 154 7.95 29.10 -22.11
CA GLU A 154 7.39 27.82 -21.69
C GLU A 154 8.14 27.25 -20.48
N PHE A 155 7.39 26.76 -19.50
CA PHE A 155 7.95 26.09 -18.33
C PHE A 155 8.21 24.61 -18.63
N ARG A 156 9.48 24.26 -18.89
CA ARG A 156 9.88 22.94 -19.42
C ARG A 156 10.68 22.05 -18.46
N GLU A 157 11.11 22.58 -17.33
CA GLU A 157 12.05 21.91 -16.43
C GLU A 157 11.52 21.90 -14.99
N PRO A 158 11.80 20.84 -14.21
CA PRO A 158 11.48 20.83 -12.79
C PRO A 158 12.29 21.91 -12.05
N VAL A 159 11.66 22.53 -11.05
CA VAL A 159 12.28 23.53 -10.19
C VAL A 159 12.17 23.08 -8.75
N LYS A 160 13.26 23.25 -8.00
CA LYS A 160 13.30 23.01 -6.55
C LYS A 160 13.27 24.33 -5.81
N ILE A 161 12.33 24.48 -4.87
CA ILE A 161 12.21 25.66 -4.00
C ILE A 161 12.45 25.21 -2.57
N LEU A 162 13.44 25.79 -1.90
CA LEU A 162 13.90 25.32 -0.58
C LEU A 162 13.00 25.79 0.57
N ASP A 163 12.45 27.00 0.45
CA ASP A 163 11.56 27.61 1.43
C ASP A 163 10.22 28.00 0.79
N ILE A 164 9.13 27.67 1.47
CA ILE A 164 7.76 27.96 1.05
C ILE A 164 7.45 29.47 0.98
N LYS A 165 8.23 30.32 1.64
CA LYS A 165 8.01 31.77 1.68
C LYS A 165 7.85 32.34 0.27
N GLY A 166 6.76 33.07 0.05
CA GLY A 166 6.46 33.69 -1.24
C GLY A 166 5.77 32.80 -2.27
N LEU A 167 5.52 31.51 -1.99
CA LEU A 167 4.74 30.65 -2.88
C LEU A 167 3.23 30.80 -2.77
N GLY A 168 2.74 31.47 -1.72
CA GLY A 168 1.29 31.52 -1.43
C GLY A 168 0.69 30.19 -0.98
N MET A 169 1.50 29.14 -0.83
CA MET A 169 1.08 27.84 -0.32
C MET A 169 0.84 27.91 1.19
N LYS A 170 -0.32 27.38 1.62
CA LYS A 170 -0.64 27.20 3.04
C LYS A 170 -0.45 25.73 3.38
N LEU A 171 0.49 25.45 4.27
CA LEU A 171 0.71 24.10 4.81
C LEU A 171 0.29 24.05 6.29
N PRO A 172 0.02 22.84 6.82
CA PRO A 172 -0.14 22.65 8.25
C PRO A 172 1.08 23.15 9.04
N ALA A 173 0.86 23.46 10.32
CA ALA A 173 1.93 23.84 11.23
C ALA A 173 2.94 22.69 11.43
N VAL A 174 4.16 23.04 11.85
CA VAL A 174 5.20 22.06 12.21
C VAL A 174 4.64 21.10 13.26
N GLY A 175 4.91 19.80 13.08
CA GLY A 175 4.41 18.73 13.94
C GLY A 175 3.08 18.11 13.48
N PHE A 176 2.53 18.53 12.34
CA PHE A 176 1.42 17.82 11.70
C PHE A 176 1.88 16.43 11.22
N ASP A 177 1.25 15.37 11.71
CA ASP A 177 1.63 13.98 11.47
C ASP A 177 0.41 13.08 11.26
N ILE A 178 0.65 11.76 11.20
CA ILE A 178 -0.41 10.76 10.99
C ILE A 178 -1.45 10.74 12.11
N ASP A 179 -1.08 11.10 13.34
CA ASP A 179 -2.01 11.20 14.46
C ASP A 179 -2.97 12.37 14.27
N ARG A 180 -2.47 13.49 13.76
CA ARG A 180 -3.34 14.61 13.42
C ARG A 180 -4.28 14.28 12.26
N ILE A 181 -3.83 13.50 11.28
CA ILE A 181 -4.68 13.01 10.18
C ILE A 181 -5.83 12.14 10.74
N LEU A 182 -5.55 11.19 11.66
CA LEU A 182 -6.56 10.35 12.30
C LEU A 182 -7.57 11.11 13.18
N GLN A 183 -7.25 12.32 13.63
CA GLN A 183 -8.19 13.18 14.35
C GLN A 183 -9.14 13.92 13.41
N LEU A 184 -8.71 14.16 12.17
CA LEU A 184 -9.48 14.87 11.15
C LEU A 184 -10.31 13.91 10.29
N VAL A 185 -9.79 12.70 10.08
CA VAL A 185 -10.37 11.67 9.22
C VAL A 185 -10.59 10.41 10.06
N SER A 186 -11.73 9.75 9.89
CA SER A 186 -12.03 8.51 10.61
C SER A 186 -10.94 7.46 10.37
N GLY A 187 -10.50 6.77 11.42
CA GLY A 187 -9.60 5.62 11.28
C GLY A 187 -10.22 4.47 10.48
N ASP A 188 -11.54 4.39 10.41
CA ASP A 188 -12.28 3.40 9.61
C ASP A 188 -12.34 3.77 8.11
N GLU A 189 -11.83 4.94 7.71
CA GLU A 189 -11.79 5.36 6.31
C GLU A 189 -10.92 4.38 5.50
N ILE A 190 -11.46 3.88 4.39
CA ILE A 190 -10.79 2.88 3.56
C ILE A 190 -10.01 3.59 2.46
N ILE A 191 -8.69 3.44 2.47
CA ILE A 191 -7.77 4.11 1.57
C ILE A 191 -7.05 3.12 0.63
N PRO A 192 -6.73 3.53 -0.61
CA PRO A 192 -5.85 2.76 -1.47
C PRO A 192 -4.41 2.86 -0.97
N VAL A 193 -3.79 1.72 -0.69
CA VAL A 193 -2.40 1.60 -0.25
C VAL A 193 -1.62 0.67 -1.15
N ILE A 194 -0.39 1.03 -1.47
CA ILE A 194 0.51 0.19 -2.25
C ILE A 194 1.29 -0.69 -1.28
N ASP A 195 1.17 -2.01 -1.41
CA ASP A 195 2.16 -2.92 -0.86
C ASP A 195 3.42 -2.83 -1.74
N VAL A 196 4.45 -2.18 -1.20
CA VAL A 196 5.67 -1.85 -1.94
C VAL A 196 6.38 -3.11 -2.41
N PHE A 197 6.44 -4.16 -1.59
CA PHE A 197 7.20 -5.36 -1.93
C PHE A 197 6.47 -6.28 -2.90
N MET A 198 5.14 -6.18 -2.98
CA MET A 198 4.33 -6.87 -4.00
C MET A 198 4.04 -6.03 -5.24
N GLN A 199 4.37 -4.72 -5.22
CA GLN A 199 4.04 -3.77 -6.29
C GLN A 199 2.55 -3.79 -6.66
N GLU A 200 1.69 -3.93 -5.65
CA GLU A 200 0.25 -4.08 -5.81
C GLU A 200 -0.50 -3.08 -4.93
N THR A 201 -1.63 -2.57 -5.42
CA THR A 201 -2.53 -1.72 -4.63
C THR A 201 -3.58 -2.57 -3.92
N ASN A 202 -3.80 -2.31 -2.64
CA ASN A 202 -4.79 -2.95 -1.77
C ASN A 202 -5.63 -1.87 -1.09
N ARG A 203 -6.76 -2.27 -0.52
CA ARG A 203 -7.53 -1.42 0.39
C ARG A 203 -7.11 -1.71 1.83
N MET A 204 -7.00 -0.65 2.61
CA MET A 204 -6.61 -0.70 4.02
C MET A 204 -7.35 0.40 4.76
N THR A 205 -7.66 0.18 6.04
CA THR A 205 -8.18 1.27 6.88
C THR A 205 -7.05 2.27 7.17
N LEU A 206 -7.38 3.56 7.24
CA LEU A 206 -6.41 4.59 7.62
C LEU A 206 -5.81 4.30 9.01
N GLY A 207 -6.61 3.72 9.91
CA GLY A 207 -6.18 3.22 11.21
C GLY A 207 -5.08 2.16 11.10
N ALA A 208 -5.30 1.09 10.32
CA ALA A 208 -4.29 0.04 10.15
C ALA A 208 -3.02 0.54 9.43
N PHE A 209 -3.17 1.44 8.46
CA PHE A 209 -2.02 2.10 7.84
C PHE A 209 -1.20 2.87 8.89
N ALA A 210 -1.86 3.66 9.73
CA ALA A 210 -1.20 4.41 10.80
C ALA A 210 -0.56 3.51 11.86
N GLU A 211 -1.20 2.39 12.21
CA GLU A 211 -0.62 1.37 13.09
C GLU A 211 0.67 0.79 12.50
N ASN A 212 0.66 0.39 11.22
CA ASN A 212 1.86 -0.07 10.53
C ASN A 212 2.94 1.03 10.46
N TRP A 213 2.57 2.27 10.15
CA TRP A 213 3.49 3.40 10.07
C TRP A 213 4.28 3.63 11.36
N LYS A 214 3.63 3.44 12.52
CA LYS A 214 4.22 3.64 13.84
C LYS A 214 5.11 2.48 14.31
N GLN A 215 5.09 1.33 13.64
CA GLN A 215 5.96 0.21 14.00
C GLN A 215 7.43 0.51 13.65
N GLN A 216 8.34 0.17 14.58
CA GLN A 216 9.79 0.29 14.38
C GLN A 216 10.31 -0.74 13.37
N ASN A 217 9.85 -1.99 13.49
CA ASN A 217 10.22 -3.10 12.63
C ASN A 217 9.01 -3.51 11.80
N ARG A 218 8.98 -3.09 10.54
CA ARG A 218 7.88 -3.38 9.62
C ARG A 218 8.25 -4.56 8.73
N GLU A 219 7.50 -5.65 8.84
CA GLU A 219 7.67 -6.82 7.96
C GLU A 219 7.31 -6.50 6.49
N ARG A 220 6.37 -5.56 6.31
CA ARG A 220 5.87 -5.08 5.03
C ARG A 220 5.97 -3.56 4.98
N LEU A 221 6.19 -3.01 3.78
CA LEU A 221 6.15 -1.57 3.55
C LEU A 221 4.89 -1.21 2.76
N TYR A 222 4.09 -0.34 3.34
CA TYR A 222 2.92 0.24 2.68
C TYR A 222 3.18 1.70 2.36
N ASN A 223 2.72 2.13 1.18
CA ASN A 223 2.84 3.50 0.72
C ASN A 223 1.47 4.05 0.31
N MET A 224 1.15 5.26 0.74
CA MET A 224 -0.11 5.93 0.46
C MET A 224 0.17 7.15 -0.43
N LEU A 225 -0.30 7.12 -1.68
CA LEU A 225 -0.04 8.18 -2.67
C LEU A 225 -1.29 8.99 -3.05
N SER A 226 -2.47 8.38 -3.01
CA SER A 226 -3.71 8.96 -3.55
C SER A 226 -4.71 9.30 -2.46
N PHE A 227 -4.23 9.79 -1.31
CA PHE A 227 -5.08 10.25 -0.22
C PHE A 227 -5.55 11.68 -0.48
N GLU A 228 -6.66 11.80 -1.20
CA GLU A 228 -7.26 13.08 -1.59
C GLU A 228 -8.22 13.56 -0.49
N PHE A 229 -7.97 14.75 0.07
CA PHE A 229 -8.67 15.25 1.26
C PHE A 229 -9.49 16.53 1.01
N SER A 230 -9.66 16.96 -0.23
CA SER A 230 -10.45 18.17 -0.59
C SER A 230 -11.90 18.15 -0.11
N HIS A 231 -12.48 16.96 0.12
CA HIS A 231 -13.84 16.78 0.63
C HIS A 231 -13.88 16.33 2.09
N THR A 232 -12.72 16.30 2.78
CA THR A 232 -12.69 16.04 4.22
C THR A 232 -13.20 17.29 4.95
N PRO A 233 -14.09 17.15 5.95
CA PRO A 233 -14.67 18.28 6.69
C PRO A 233 -13.65 19.23 7.35
#